data_AF-W4JXG1-F1
#
_entry.id   AF-W4JXG1-F1
#
_cell.length_a   1.000
_cell.length_b   1.000
_cell.length_c   1.000
_cell.angle_alpha   90.00
_cell.angle_beta   90.00
_cell.angle_gamma   90.00
#
_symmetry.space_group_name_H-M   'P 1'
#
loop_
_entity.id
_entity.type
_entity.pdbx_description
1 polymer ?
#
loop_
_entity_poly.entity_id
_entity_poly.type
_entity_poly.pdbx_seq_one_letter_code
_entity_poly.pdbx_strand_id
1 'polypeptide(L)' 'DDDGPKIANEFYRRDFNDHADGSAPDTTESARALHITVKKLRAQYNERSFVRWVPFVHYG' A
#
# COMPACT_ATOMS: atom_id res chain seq x y z
N ASP A 1 6.93 -4.74 -13.95
CA ASP A 1 6.09 -5.16 -12.81
C ASP A 1 4.82 -4.34 -12.85
N ASP A 2 3.67 -4.99 -12.68
CA ASP A 2 2.34 -4.37 -12.74
C ASP A 2 1.77 -4.08 -11.34
N ASP A 3 2.33 -4.69 -10.30
CA ASP A 3 1.80 -4.59 -8.94
C ASP A 3 2.37 -3.36 -8.21
N GLY A 4 3.65 -3.02 -8.45
CA GLY A 4 4.32 -1.84 -7.89
C GLY A 4 3.54 -0.52 -8.06
N PRO A 5 3.20 -0.10 -9.30
CA PRO A 5 2.42 1.13 -9.50
C PRO A 5 1.04 1.11 -8.85
N LYS A 6 0.38 -0.05 -8.77
CA LYS A 6 -0.95 -0.19 -8.13
C LYS A 6 -0.85 -0.04 -6.61
N ILE A 7 0.14 -0.71 -6.01
CA ILE A 7 0.42 -0.61 -4.57
C ILE A 7 0.79 0.82 -4.21
N ALA A 8 1.69 1.47 -4.95
CA ALA A 8 2.09 2.84 -4.69
C ALA A 8 0.90 3.81 -4.77
N ASN A 9 0.08 3.70 -5.82
CA ASN A 9 -1.11 4.54 -5.96
C ASN A 9 -2.09 4.36 -4.79
N GLU A 10 -2.41 3.13 -4.41
CA GLU A 10 -3.37 2.91 -3.32
C GLU A 10 -2.79 3.22 -1.94
N PHE A 11 -1.50 2.96 -1.71
CA PHE A 11 -0.79 3.33 -0.49
C PHE A 11 -0.80 4.84 -0.29
N TYR A 12 -0.28 5.62 -1.26
CA TYR A 12 -0.22 7.07 -1.15
C TYR A 12 -1.61 7.71 -1.16
N ARG A 13 -2.57 7.16 -1.89
CA ARG A 13 -3.97 7.63 -1.78
C ARG A 13 -4.50 7.51 -0.36
N ARG A 14 -4.09 6.50 0.41
CA ARG A 14 -4.52 6.33 1.81
C ARG A 14 -3.74 7.24 2.75
N ASP A 15 -2.43 7.33 2.57
CA ASP A 15 -1.54 8.17 3.39
C ASP A 15 -1.85 9.67 3.23
N PHE A 16 -2.21 10.09 2.01
CA PHE A 16 -2.47 11.50 1.68
C PHE A 16 -3.97 11.83 1.56
N ASN A 17 -4.89 10.93 1.94
CA ASN A 17 -6.32 11.09 1.64
C ASN A 17 -6.91 12.38 2.25
N ASP A 18 -6.37 12.84 3.38
CA ASP A 18 -6.82 14.03 4.11
C ASP A 18 -5.88 15.25 3.91
N HIS A 19 -4.86 15.12 3.05
CA HIS A 19 -3.77 16.09 2.86
C HIS A 19 -3.82 16.76 1.48
N ALA A 20 -5.03 17.04 0.97
CA ALA A 20 -5.22 17.70 -0.33
C ALA A 20 -4.67 19.13 -0.38
N ASP A 21 -4.37 19.72 0.78
CA ASP A 21 -3.74 21.04 0.95
C ASP A 21 -2.20 21.00 0.82
N GLY A 22 -1.62 19.81 0.58
CA GLY A 22 -0.17 19.64 0.49
C GLY A 22 0.53 19.53 1.84
N SER A 23 -0.22 19.38 2.93
CA SER A 23 0.36 19.05 4.23
C SER A 23 1.04 17.67 4.20
N ALA A 24 2.06 17.48 5.05
CA ALA A 24 2.72 16.20 5.17
C ALA A 24 1.73 15.14 5.68
N PRO A 25 1.76 13.91 5.12
CA PRO A 25 0.87 12.85 5.54
C PRO A 25 1.15 12.46 6.99
N ASP A 26 0.11 12.13 7.73
CA ASP A 26 0.28 11.47 9.03
C ASP A 26 0.82 10.05 8.82
N THR A 27 2.12 9.88 8.99
CA THR A 27 2.79 8.60 8.77
C THR A 27 2.54 7.57 9.86
N THR A 28 1.80 7.92 10.93
CA THR A 28 1.44 6.95 11.99
C THR A 28 0.62 5.78 11.45
N GLU A 29 -0.10 6.00 10.35
CA GLU A 29 -0.94 4.99 9.71
C GLU A 29 -0.28 4.33 8.49
N SER A 30 0.95 4.69 8.11
CA SER A 30 1.60 4.17 6.91
C SER A 30 1.74 2.63 6.94
N ALA A 31 2.12 2.04 8.08
CA ALA A 31 2.18 0.57 8.22
C ALA A 31 0.82 -0.09 7.90
N ARG A 32 -0.26 0.51 8.38
CA ARG A 32 -1.63 0.05 8.16
C ARG A 32 -2.07 0.26 6.71
N ALA A 33 -1.74 1.41 6.12
CA ALA A 33 -2.02 1.72 4.73
C ALA A 33 -1.36 0.68 3.79
N LEU A 34 -0.10 0.33 4.05
CA LEU A 34 0.59 -0.72 3.29
C LEU A 34 -0.07 -2.08 3.51
N HIS A 35 -0.36 -2.46 4.76
CA HIS A 35 -1.01 -3.73 5.08
C HIS A 35 -2.34 -3.92 4.32
N ILE A 36 -3.22 -2.91 4.32
CA ILE A 36 -4.51 -2.99 3.63
C ILE A 36 -4.31 -3.14 2.12
N THR A 37 -3.36 -2.40 1.56
CA THR A 37 -3.07 -2.39 0.12
C THR A 37 -2.50 -3.74 -0.34
N VAL A 38 -1.56 -4.31 0.42
CA VAL A 38 -1.00 -5.65 0.16
C VAL A 38 -2.05 -6.75 0.34
N LYS A 39 -2.93 -6.63 1.35
CA LYS A 39 -4.05 -7.57 1.55
C LYS A 39 -4.99 -7.64 0.36
N LYS A 40 -5.29 -6.50 -0.27
CA LYS A 40 -6.09 -6.45 -1.51
C LYS A 40 -5.40 -7.17 -2.67
N LEU A 41 -4.09 -6.97 -2.83
CA LEU A 41 -3.30 -7.64 -3.86
C LEU A 41 -3.32 -9.17 -3.66
N ARG A 42 -3.14 -9.62 -2.42
CA ARG A 42 -3.20 -11.05 -2.06
C ARG A 42 -4.55 -11.68 -2.43
N ALA A 43 -5.65 -11.00 -2.10
CA ALA A 43 -6.99 -11.45 -2.43
C ALA A 43 -7.23 -11.55 -3.95
N GLN A 44 -6.70 -10.61 -4.74
CA GLN A 44 -6.82 -10.62 -6.20
C GLN A 44 -6.23 -11.88 -6.83
N TYR A 45 -5.17 -12.43 -6.24
CA TYR A 45 -4.51 -13.64 -6.71
C TYR A 45 -4.86 -14.89 -5.90
N ASN A 46 -5.97 -14.86 -5.14
CA ASN A 46 -6.42 -15.96 -4.28
C ASN A 46 -5.30 -16.50 -3.35
N GLU A 47 -4.43 -15.62 -2.85
CA GLU A 47 -3.25 -15.95 -2.03
C GLU A 47 -2.17 -16.80 -2.73
N ARG A 48 -2.31 -17.15 -4.01
CA ARG A 48 -1.44 -18.14 -4.69
C ARG A 48 -0.11 -17.62 -5.19
N SER A 49 0.12 -16.31 -5.16
CA SER A 49 1.31 -15.69 -5.75
C SER A 49 2.15 -14.95 -4.71
N PHE A 50 2.83 -15.72 -3.86
CA PHE A 50 3.71 -15.21 -2.79
C PHE A 50 4.69 -14.14 -3.30
N VAL A 51 5.36 -14.42 -4.42
CA VAL A 51 6.35 -13.52 -5.03
C VAL A 51 5.81 -12.15 -5.43
N ARG A 52 4.49 -12.02 -5.64
CA ARG A 52 3.88 -10.75 -6.04
C ARG A 52 3.69 -9.79 -4.88
N TRP A 53 3.59 -10.27 -3.64
CA TRP A 53 3.26 -9.40 -2.50
C TRP A 53 4.32 -9.33 -1.41
N VAL A 54 5.24 -10.29 -1.37
CA VAL A 54 6.39 -10.31 -0.45
C VAL A 54 7.29 -9.07 -0.51
N PRO A 55 7.56 -8.47 -1.69
CA PRO A 55 8.44 -7.30 -1.76
C PRO A 55 7.90 -6.05 -1.05
N PHE A 56 6.59 -6.00 -0.74
CA PHE A 56 5.95 -4.84 -0.12
C PHE A 56 6.01 -4.94 1.41
N VAL A 57 7.11 -4.44 1.95
CA VAL A 57 7.38 -4.41 3.40
C VAL A 57 7.44 -2.96 3.90
N HIS A 58 6.91 -2.74 5.10
CA HIS A 58 7.02 -1.46 5.79
C HIS A 58 8.17 -1.55 6.79
N TYR A 59 9.06 -0.55 6.77
CA TYR A 59 10.10 -0.34 7.77
C TYR A 59 9.88 1.05 8.37
N GLY A 60 9.53 1.10 9.66
CA GLY A 60 9.14 2.30 10.39
C GLY A 60 9.01 1.99 11.86
#